data_AF-A0A0C3SFV0-F1
#
_entry.id   AF-A0A0C3SFV0-F1
#
_cell.length_a   1.000
_cell.length_b   1.000
_cell.length_c   1.000
_cell.angle_alpha   90.00
_cell.angle_beta   90.00
_cell.angle_gamma   90.00
#
_symmetry.space_group_name_H-M   'P 1'
#
loop_
_entity.id
_entity.type
_entity.pdbx_description
1 polymer ?
#
loop_
_entity_poly.entity_id
_entity_poly.type
_entity_poly.pdbx_seq_one_letter_code
_entity_poly.pdbx_strand_id
1 'polypeptide(L)'
;MQFTTKFTSISFGFLAALTFALTANGAAVDHLIARDASNGNQPATYIVSETQFKRWLATTDADLTFHGNPIVDNPLASRDMQKRDTMVTYCTKRVDSVCGGSCNVYNGGPTCIDASGTSCIAATTNVAFCDKGGCGGSCNQLSTCGTELAGGFCDTPGTKSIVVGA
;
A
#
# COMPACT_ATOMS: atom_id res chain seq x y z
N MET A 1 32.42 -31.39 -34.91
CA MET A 1 32.31 -30.56 -36.12
C MET A 1 30.90 -29.98 -36.16
N GLN A 2 30.82 -28.67 -36.39
CA GLN A 2 29.67 -27.90 -36.90
C GLN A 2 28.44 -27.68 -35.99
N PHE A 3 28.51 -26.59 -35.22
CA PHE A 3 27.38 -25.70 -34.93
C PHE A 3 26.93 -25.04 -36.24
N THR A 4 25.66 -25.17 -36.62
CA THR A 4 25.11 -24.49 -37.81
C THR A 4 24.34 -23.25 -37.37
N THR A 5 24.97 -22.11 -37.63
CA THR A 5 24.44 -20.74 -37.62
C THR A 5 23.40 -20.54 -38.73
N LYS A 6 22.30 -19.84 -38.42
CA LYS A 6 21.58 -19.02 -39.41
C LYS A 6 21.22 -17.67 -38.80
N PHE A 7 22.13 -16.72 -38.97
CA PHE A 7 21.84 -15.29 -38.94
C PHE A 7 21.29 -14.90 -40.30
N THR A 8 20.04 -14.43 -40.36
CA THR A 8 19.49 -13.74 -41.52
C THR A 8 19.45 -12.26 -41.26
N SER A 9 20.14 -11.56 -42.15
CA SER A 9 20.48 -10.15 -42.14
C SER A 9 19.48 -9.33 -42.98
N ILE A 10 19.50 -8.00 -42.77
CA ILE A 10 19.09 -6.92 -43.71
C ILE A 10 17.57 -6.63 -43.70
N SER A 11 17.14 -5.43 -43.29
CA SER A 11 17.10 -4.28 -44.21
C SER A 11 17.09 -2.94 -43.47
N PHE A 12 18.06 -2.09 -43.79
CA PHE A 12 18.06 -0.65 -43.53
C PHE A 12 17.14 0.02 -44.54
N GLY A 13 16.10 0.71 -44.04
CA GLY A 13 15.26 1.61 -44.83
C GLY A 13 15.38 3.04 -44.29
N PHE A 14 16.38 3.78 -44.78
CA PHE A 14 16.38 5.24 -44.75
C PHE A 14 15.52 5.74 -45.93
N LEU A 15 14.55 6.61 -45.67
CA LEU A 15 13.90 7.62 -46.56
C LEU A 15 12.62 8.05 -45.81
N ALA A 16 12.21 9.31 -45.65
CA ALA A 16 12.64 10.58 -46.20
C ALA A 16 12.21 11.70 -45.23
N ALA A 17 12.94 12.83 -45.31
CA ALA A 17 12.65 14.06 -44.61
C ALA A 17 11.30 14.67 -45.04
N LEU A 18 10.50 15.10 -44.06
CA LEU A 18 9.40 16.04 -44.26
C LEU A 18 9.65 17.24 -43.34
N THR A 19 10.32 18.25 -43.91
CA THR A 19 10.55 19.56 -43.30
C THR A 19 9.27 20.39 -43.41
N PHE A 20 8.57 20.60 -42.29
CA PHE A 20 7.59 21.68 -42.19
C PHE A 20 8.27 22.89 -41.52
N ALA A 21 8.66 23.86 -42.34
CA ALA A 21 8.96 25.22 -41.88
C ALA A 21 7.63 26.00 -41.86
N LEU A 22 7.14 26.33 -40.66
CA LEU A 22 6.09 27.32 -40.47
C LEU A 22 6.64 28.45 -39.60
N THR A 23 6.47 29.64 -40.16
CA THR A 23 7.00 30.93 -39.79
C THR A 23 6.59 31.38 -38.39
N ALA A 24 7.56 31.94 -37.66
CA ALA A 24 7.35 32.69 -36.43
C ALA A 24 6.35 33.83 -36.65
N ASN A 25 5.40 33.98 -35.73
CA ASN A 25 5.00 35.23 -35.07
C ASN A 25 3.82 34.97 -34.13
N GLY A 26 4.04 35.22 -32.84
CA GLY A 26 2.97 35.59 -31.91
C GLY A 26 2.39 34.47 -31.04
N ALA A 27 2.38 34.75 -29.74
CA ALA A 27 1.79 33.98 -28.64
C ALA A 27 2.58 32.74 -28.21
N ALA A 28 3.48 32.97 -27.25
CA ALA A 28 3.85 31.97 -26.26
C ALA A 28 2.55 31.47 -25.60
N VAL A 29 2.02 30.35 -26.10
CA VAL A 29 1.14 29.49 -25.32
C VAL A 29 2.02 28.83 -24.29
N ASP A 30 2.21 29.55 -23.19
CA ASP A 30 2.63 28.99 -21.92
C ASP A 30 1.77 27.76 -21.69
N HIS A 31 2.37 26.60 -21.93
CA HIS A 31 1.75 25.32 -21.66
C HIS A 31 1.77 25.21 -20.14
N LEU A 32 0.82 25.89 -19.51
CA LEU A 32 0.30 25.53 -18.20
C LEU A 32 -0.30 24.13 -18.38
N ILE A 33 0.59 23.13 -18.43
CA ILE A 33 0.34 21.94 -17.65
C ILE A 33 0.18 22.50 -16.25
N ALA A 34 -1.08 22.76 -15.89
CA ALA A 34 -1.50 22.62 -14.52
C ALA A 34 -1.14 21.17 -14.16
N ARG A 35 0.14 20.98 -13.81
CA ARG A 35 0.51 20.09 -12.74
C ARG A 35 -0.31 20.66 -11.60
N ASP A 36 -1.47 20.07 -11.39
CA ASP A 36 -2.19 20.16 -10.14
C ASP A 36 -1.25 19.61 -9.07
N ALA A 37 -0.30 20.45 -8.67
CA ALA A 37 0.52 20.32 -7.49
C ALA A 37 -0.33 20.80 -6.30
N SER A 38 -1.49 20.18 -6.16
CA SER A 38 -2.40 20.34 -5.03
C SER A 38 -3.17 19.04 -4.80
N ASN A 39 -2.42 17.97 -4.56
CA ASN A 39 -2.75 17.17 -3.39
C ASN A 39 -1.51 17.02 -2.53
N GLY A 40 -1.22 18.08 -1.78
CA GLY A 40 -0.29 18.13 -0.65
C GLY A 40 -0.80 17.29 0.52
N ASN A 41 -1.12 16.04 0.24
CA ASN A 41 -1.46 14.99 1.17
C ASN A 41 -1.10 13.67 0.48
N GLN A 42 0.19 13.45 0.26
CA GLN A 42 0.67 12.08 0.16
C GLN A 42 0.44 11.48 1.56
N PRO A 43 -0.55 10.60 1.76
CA PRO A 43 -0.56 9.81 2.99
C PRO A 43 0.77 9.07 3.02
N ALA A 44 1.31 8.84 4.21
CA ALA A 44 2.48 7.98 4.37
C ALA A 44 2.31 6.74 3.48
N THR A 45 3.32 6.42 2.67
CA THR A 45 3.30 5.37 1.63
C THR A 45 2.87 3.98 2.15
N TYR A 46 2.83 3.84 3.48
CA TYR A 46 2.51 2.68 4.28
C TYR A 46 1.02 2.56 4.67
N ILE A 47 0.19 3.56 4.35
CA ILE A 47 -1.24 3.56 4.60
C ILE A 47 -1.94 3.05 3.34
N VAL A 48 -2.48 1.84 3.39
CA VAL A 48 -3.21 1.26 2.26
C VAL A 48 -4.61 1.87 2.16
N SER A 49 -5.07 2.15 0.94
CA SER A 49 -6.45 2.60 0.75
C SER A 49 -7.45 1.50 1.12
N GLU A 50 -8.65 1.88 1.56
CA GLU A 50 -9.73 0.93 1.89
C GLU A 50 -10.03 -0.04 0.73
N THR A 51 -10.05 0.47 -0.50
CA THR A 51 -10.27 -0.35 -1.71
C THR A 51 -9.15 -1.36 -1.95
N GLN A 52 -7.89 -0.98 -1.74
CA GLN A 52 -6.76 -1.90 -1.85
C GLN A 52 -6.81 -2.97 -0.77
N PHE A 53 -7.16 -2.58 0.46
CA PHE A 53 -7.31 -3.48 1.58
C PHE A 53 -8.42 -4.52 1.35
N LYS A 54 -9.61 -4.07 0.94
CA LYS A 54 -10.73 -4.96 0.58
C LYS A 54 -10.38 -5.91 -0.56
N ARG A 55 -9.63 -5.43 -1.56
CA ARG A 55 -9.14 -6.29 -2.65
C ARG A 55 -8.20 -7.37 -2.13
N TRP A 56 -7.25 -7.02 -1.26
CA TRP A 56 -6.36 -8.00 -0.63
C TRP A 56 -7.14 -9.05 0.16
N LEU A 57 -8.11 -8.62 0.99
CA LEU A 57 -8.97 -9.54 1.75
C LEU A 57 -9.73 -10.53 0.84
N ALA A 58 -10.18 -10.08 -0.33
CA ALA A 58 -10.93 -10.91 -1.26
C ALA A 58 -10.06 -11.91 -2.03
N THR A 59 -8.75 -11.67 -2.14
CA THR A 59 -7.85 -12.47 -3.00
C THR A 59 -6.76 -13.22 -2.23
N THR A 60 -6.60 -12.94 -0.94
CA THR A 60 -5.57 -13.56 -0.10
C THR A 60 -5.92 -15.00 0.22
N ASP A 61 -4.91 -15.86 0.27
CA ASP A 61 -4.98 -17.26 0.70
C ASP A 61 -4.56 -17.44 2.18
N ALA A 62 -4.34 -16.33 2.90
CA ALA A 62 -4.03 -16.34 4.32
C ALA A 62 -5.23 -16.79 5.17
N ASP A 63 -4.95 -17.43 6.30
CA ASP A 63 -5.96 -17.77 7.31
C ASP A 63 -6.31 -16.49 8.11
N LEU A 64 -7.53 -15.99 7.91
CA LEU A 64 -7.99 -14.70 8.43
C LEU A 64 -8.96 -14.89 9.61
N THR A 65 -8.63 -14.30 10.75
CA THR A 65 -9.58 -14.11 11.86
C THR A 65 -10.02 -12.65 11.94
N PHE A 66 -11.33 -12.39 11.88
CA PHE A 66 -11.88 -11.04 11.91
C PHE A 66 -12.29 -10.61 13.32
N HIS A 67 -11.97 -9.37 13.67
CA HIS A 67 -12.30 -8.74 14.96
C HIS A 67 -12.93 -7.37 14.74
N GLY A 68 -13.86 -6.99 15.62
CA GLY A 68 -14.52 -5.68 15.58
C GLY A 68 -15.78 -5.65 14.69
N ASN A 69 -16.01 -4.52 14.02
CA ASN A 69 -17.17 -4.28 13.18
C ASN A 69 -17.11 -5.12 11.89
N PRO A 70 -18.24 -5.66 11.43
CA PRO A 70 -18.29 -6.41 10.18
C PRO A 70 -17.88 -5.52 8.99
N ILE A 71 -17.03 -6.06 8.12
CA ILE A 71 -16.58 -5.39 6.90
C ILE A 71 -17.68 -5.58 5.85
N VAL A 72 -18.67 -4.67 5.84
CA VAL A 72 -19.78 -4.68 4.88
C VAL A 72 -19.65 -3.51 3.91
N ASP A 73 -19.79 -3.78 2.61
CA ASP A 73 -20.01 -2.75 1.60
C ASP A 73 -21.47 -2.28 1.70
N ASN A 74 -21.78 -1.51 2.74
CA ASN A 74 -23.10 -0.92 2.91
C ASN A 74 -23.10 0.52 2.35
N PRO A 75 -23.68 0.77 1.17
CA PRO A 75 -23.76 2.12 0.58
C PRO A 75 -24.64 3.08 1.39
N LEU A 76 -25.41 2.59 2.37
CA LEU A 76 -26.27 3.37 3.25
C LEU A 76 -25.71 3.55 4.67
N ALA A 77 -24.58 2.93 5.01
CA ALA A 77 -23.99 3.17 6.31
C ALA A 77 -23.45 4.60 6.37
N SER A 78 -23.62 5.24 7.53
CA SER A 78 -23.25 6.65 7.71
C SER A 78 -21.78 6.85 7.36
N ARG A 79 -21.46 7.90 6.59
CA ARG A 79 -20.07 8.28 6.29
C ARG A 79 -19.22 8.39 7.56
N ASP A 80 -19.82 8.73 8.70
CA ASP A 80 -19.14 8.79 9.99
C ASP A 80 -18.69 7.43 10.54
N MET A 81 -19.36 6.33 10.17
CA MET A 81 -18.96 4.97 10.53
C MET A 81 -17.84 4.49 9.61
N GLN A 82 -17.91 4.74 8.30
CA GLN A 82 -16.79 4.38 7.39
C GLN A 82 -15.52 5.20 7.63
N LYS A 83 -15.63 6.50 7.97
CA LYS A 83 -14.44 7.36 8.13
C LYS A 83 -13.68 7.17 9.44
N ARG A 84 -14.30 6.55 10.44
CA ARG A 84 -13.69 6.39 11.78
C ARG A 84 -13.11 5.01 12.01
N ASP A 85 -13.58 4.01 11.26
CA ASP A 85 -13.09 2.66 11.41
C ASP A 85 -11.73 2.52 10.71
N THR A 86 -10.74 2.14 11.50
CA THR A 86 -9.42 1.77 11.00
C THR A 86 -9.39 0.27 10.80
N MET A 87 -8.94 -0.15 9.63
CA MET A 87 -8.71 -1.55 9.34
C MET A 87 -7.23 -1.85 9.55
N VAL A 88 -6.93 -2.90 10.31
CA VAL A 88 -5.56 -3.35 10.57
C VAL A 88 -5.48 -4.83 10.29
N THR A 89 -4.58 -5.23 9.40
CA THR A 89 -4.18 -6.63 9.25
C THR A 89 -2.83 -6.82 9.90
N TYR A 90 -2.71 -7.82 10.76
CA TYR A 90 -1.46 -8.19 11.39
C TYR A 90 -1.26 -9.69 11.36
N CYS A 91 -0.08 -10.13 10.93
CA CYS A 91 0.21 -11.54 10.74
C CYS A 91 1.44 -11.99 11.51
N THR A 92 1.46 -13.27 11.83
CA THR A 92 2.49 -13.88 12.68
C THR A 92 3.76 -14.28 11.94
N LYS A 93 3.73 -14.40 10.61
CA LYS A 93 4.88 -14.87 9.81
C LYS A 93 5.19 -13.95 8.64
N ARG A 94 6.45 -14.00 8.23
CA ARG A 94 6.96 -13.40 7.00
C ARG A 94 7.80 -14.44 6.26
N VAL A 95 7.58 -14.58 4.96
CA VAL A 95 8.44 -15.35 4.05
C VAL A 95 8.91 -14.39 2.97
N ASP A 96 10.20 -14.09 2.96
CA ASP A 96 10.81 -13.06 2.10
C ASP A 96 10.07 -11.72 2.20
N SER A 97 9.52 -11.22 1.10
CA SER A 97 8.77 -9.95 1.03
C SER A 97 7.27 -10.13 1.28
N VAL A 98 6.80 -11.33 1.62
CA VAL A 98 5.37 -11.63 1.78
C VAL A 98 5.03 -11.80 3.26
N CYS A 99 4.05 -11.02 3.71
CA CYS A 99 3.44 -11.15 5.03
C CYS A 99 2.34 -12.24 5.01
N GLY A 100 2.32 -13.14 5.99
CA GLY A 100 1.35 -14.24 6.02
C GLY A 100 1.38 -15.11 7.27
N GLY A 101 0.94 -16.37 7.13
CA GLY A 101 0.71 -17.27 8.26
C GLY A 101 -0.68 -17.06 8.86
N SER A 102 -0.78 -17.06 10.19
CA SER A 102 -2.02 -16.69 10.87
C SER A 102 -2.12 -15.17 10.92
N CYS A 103 -3.15 -14.62 10.27
CA CYS A 103 -3.41 -13.20 10.17
C CYS A 103 -4.71 -12.85 10.90
N ASN A 104 -4.69 -11.73 11.60
CA ASN A 104 -5.88 -11.15 12.21
C ASN A 104 -6.21 -9.85 11.50
N VAL A 105 -7.50 -9.61 11.29
CA VAL A 105 -8.03 -8.42 10.66
C VAL A 105 -8.93 -7.72 11.67
N TYR A 106 -8.48 -6.57 12.17
CA TYR A 106 -9.30 -5.69 12.98
C TYR A 106 -9.99 -4.66 12.09
N ASN A 107 -11.26 -4.37 12.38
CA ASN A 107 -11.98 -3.27 11.78
C ASN A 107 -12.78 -2.54 12.87
N GLY A 108 -12.45 -1.29 13.15
CA GLY A 108 -13.18 -0.52 14.17
C GLY A 108 -12.47 0.76 14.58
N GLY A 109 -13.02 1.42 15.60
CA GLY A 109 -12.51 2.67 16.14
C GLY A 109 -11.23 2.51 17.00
N PRO A 110 -10.83 3.60 17.69
CA PRO A 110 -9.62 3.62 18.51
C PRO A 110 -9.64 2.58 19.62
N THR A 111 -8.58 1.76 19.71
CA THR A 111 -8.46 0.71 20.71
C THR A 111 -7.00 0.25 20.86
N CYS A 112 -6.74 -0.52 21.90
CA CYS A 112 -5.51 -1.27 22.06
C CYS A 112 -5.74 -2.75 21.71
N ILE A 113 -5.03 -3.25 20.71
CA ILE A 113 -5.12 -4.64 20.26
C ILE A 113 -3.94 -5.43 20.83
N ASP A 114 -4.19 -6.57 21.45
CA ASP A 114 -3.14 -7.55 21.72
C ASP A 114 -2.74 -8.23 20.40
N ALA A 115 -1.48 -8.03 20.03
CA ALA A 115 -0.91 -8.44 18.76
C ALA A 115 0.38 -9.22 18.98
N SER A 116 0.43 -9.99 20.07
CA SER A 116 1.60 -10.77 20.48
C SER A 116 2.09 -11.73 19.40
N GLY A 117 3.34 -11.56 18.98
CA GLY A 117 3.95 -12.42 17.96
C GLY A 117 3.67 -11.97 16.53
N THR A 118 3.19 -10.74 16.36
CA THR A 118 3.08 -10.11 15.04
C THR A 118 4.47 -9.88 14.47
N SER A 119 4.62 -10.26 13.20
CA SER A 119 5.82 -10.06 12.39
C SER A 119 5.62 -8.96 11.35
N CYS A 120 4.38 -8.73 10.90
CA CYS A 120 4.10 -7.74 9.87
C CYS A 120 2.68 -7.19 9.96
N ILE A 121 2.53 -5.91 9.62
CA ILE A 121 1.28 -5.12 9.80
C ILE A 121 0.99 -4.32 8.54
N ALA A 122 -0.27 -4.24 8.15
CA ALA A 122 -0.80 -3.26 7.20
C ALA A 122 -2.04 -2.60 7.81
N ALA A 123 -2.23 -1.30 7.58
CA ALA A 123 -3.41 -0.59 8.08
C ALA A 123 -3.91 0.50 7.13
N THR A 124 -5.20 0.83 7.22
CA THR A 124 -5.84 1.89 6.43
C THR A 124 -5.70 3.29 7.04
N THR A 125 -5.19 3.39 8.27
CA THR A 125 -4.78 4.65 8.90
C THR A 125 -3.46 4.44 9.63
N ASN A 126 -2.86 5.53 10.12
CA ASN A 126 -1.64 5.42 10.89
C ASN A 126 -1.95 4.80 12.27
N VAL A 127 -1.30 3.67 12.55
CA VAL A 127 -1.41 2.96 13.83
C VAL A 127 -0.04 2.91 14.49
N ALA A 128 0.02 2.79 15.80
CA ALA A 128 1.28 2.55 16.50
C ALA A 128 1.42 1.07 16.84
N PHE A 129 2.62 0.51 16.68
CA PHE A 129 2.94 -0.86 17.09
C PHE A 129 3.98 -0.81 18.21
N CYS A 130 3.72 -1.55 19.29
CA CYS A 130 4.51 -1.50 20.52
C CYS A 130 5.16 -2.85 20.84
N ASP A 131 6.32 -2.81 21.48
CA ASP A 131 7.12 -3.98 21.89
C ASP A 131 6.61 -4.68 23.16
N LYS A 132 5.65 -4.08 23.87
CA LYS A 132 4.97 -4.68 25.04
C LYS A 132 3.48 -4.82 24.81
N GLY A 133 2.86 -5.75 25.55
CA GLY A 133 1.40 -5.89 25.59
C GLY A 133 0.74 -4.70 26.27
N GLY A 134 -0.56 -4.51 26.04
CA GLY A 134 -1.34 -3.42 26.64
C GLY A 134 -0.97 -2.02 26.13
N CYS A 135 -0.40 -1.92 24.92
CA CYS A 135 -0.06 -0.64 24.27
C CYS A 135 0.88 0.26 25.08
N GLY A 136 1.84 -0.36 25.76
CA GLY A 136 2.92 0.32 26.47
C GLY A 136 4.29 0.00 25.90
N GLY A 137 5.33 0.51 26.56
CA GLY A 137 6.73 0.29 26.14
C GLY A 137 7.16 1.25 25.03
N SER A 138 7.94 0.74 24.09
CA SER A 138 8.42 1.50 22.93
C SER A 138 7.48 1.27 21.77
N CYS A 139 6.82 2.33 21.33
CA CYS A 139 5.86 2.30 20.23
C CYS A 139 6.39 3.09 19.03
N ASN A 140 6.27 2.52 17.84
CA ASN A 140 6.61 3.19 16.58
C ASN A 140 5.35 3.34 15.74
N GLN A 141 5.31 4.37 14.89
CA GLN A 141 4.17 4.58 14.01
C GLN A 141 4.35 3.76 12.72
N LEU A 142 3.24 3.25 12.17
CA LEU A 142 3.25 2.55 10.89
C LEU A 142 3.73 3.47 9.76
N SER A 143 3.46 4.77 9.86
CA SER A 143 3.97 5.80 8.95
C SER A 143 5.49 5.90 8.90
N THR A 144 6.21 5.37 9.89
CA THR A 144 7.68 5.34 9.95
C THR A 144 8.24 3.95 9.68
N CYS A 145 7.52 3.12 8.92
CA CYS A 145 7.95 1.77 8.61
C CYS A 145 9.37 1.73 8.03
N GLY A 146 10.24 0.91 8.62
CA GLY A 146 11.63 0.80 8.17
C GLY A 146 11.84 -0.17 7.02
N THR A 147 11.01 -1.22 6.90
CA THR A 147 11.13 -2.23 5.83
C THR A 147 9.75 -2.57 5.28
N GLU A 148 9.51 -2.14 4.05
CA GLU A 148 8.28 -2.42 3.31
C GLU A 148 8.24 -3.85 2.79
N LEU A 149 7.05 -4.42 2.78
CA LEU A 149 6.71 -5.73 2.27
C LEU A 149 5.63 -5.59 1.18
N ALA A 150 5.47 -6.66 0.38
CA ALA A 150 4.49 -6.70 -0.68
C ALA A 150 3.06 -6.47 -0.14
N GLY A 151 2.24 -5.75 -0.90
CA GLY A 151 0.84 -5.49 -0.52
C GLY A 151 0.64 -4.36 0.50
N GLY A 152 1.67 -3.54 0.77
CA GLY A 152 1.59 -2.42 1.71
C GLY A 152 1.73 -2.84 3.17
N PHE A 153 2.36 -4.01 3.40
CA PHE A 153 2.72 -4.46 4.74
C PHE A 153 4.06 -3.87 5.18
N CYS A 154 4.23 -3.73 6.48
CA CYS A 154 5.45 -3.32 7.13
C CYS A 154 6.05 -4.47 7.94
N ASP A 155 7.35 -4.70 7.85
CA ASP A 155 8.08 -5.61 8.74
C ASP A 155 8.14 -4.99 10.16
N THR A 156 7.51 -5.68 11.11
CA THR A 156 7.32 -5.20 12.50
C THR A 156 7.61 -6.32 13.51
N PRO A 157 8.81 -6.93 13.44
CA PRO A 157 9.16 -8.07 14.27
C PRO A 157 9.14 -7.68 15.76
N GLY A 158 8.61 -8.57 16.59
CA GLY A 158 8.56 -8.37 18.03
C GLY A 158 7.41 -7.48 18.50
N THR A 159 6.49 -7.09 17.61
CA THR A 159 5.27 -6.39 18.03
C THR A 159 4.44 -7.26 18.97
N LYS A 160 3.99 -6.63 20.05
CA LYS A 160 3.14 -7.22 21.08
C LYS A 160 1.78 -6.57 21.20
N SER A 161 1.63 -5.32 20.78
CA SER A 161 0.33 -4.65 20.75
C SER A 161 0.27 -3.57 19.68
N ILE A 162 -0.94 -3.23 19.27
CA ILE A 162 -1.21 -2.21 18.25
C ILE A 162 -2.21 -1.19 18.81
N VAL A 163 -1.84 0.08 18.76
CA VAL A 163 -2.72 1.22 19.07
C VAL A 163 -3.39 1.66 17.79
N VAL A 164 -4.71 1.51 17.76
CA VAL A 164 -5.55 2.04 16.69
C VAL A 164 -6.05 3.41 17.09
N GLY A 165 -6.00 4.38 16.16
CA GLY A 165 -6.39 5.77 16.42
C GLY A 165 -5.38 6.54 17.27
N ALA A 166 -4.09 6.21 17.14
CA ALA A 166 -2.96 6.89 17.78
C ALA A 166 -2.73 8.30 17.23
#